data_AF-A0A2I0P803-F1
#
_entry.id   AF-A0A2I0P803-F1
#
_cell.length_a   1.000
_cell.length_b   1.000
_cell.length_c   1.000
_cell.angle_alpha   90.00
_cell.angle_beta   90.00
_cell.angle_gamma   90.00
#
_symmetry.space_group_name_H-M   'P 1'
#
loop_
_entity.id
_entity.type
_entity.pdbx_description
1 polymer ?
#
loop_
_entity_poly.entity_id
_entity_poly.type
_entity_poly.pdbx_seq_one_letter_code
_entity_poly.pdbx_strand_id
1 'polypeptide(L)'
;MLNYGYSLLEVECLRAINSTGLDAHVGFLHEMQPGKYSLAYDLQEPFRFLVDLAVITLIESEAMAKGDFIRTENYNLRLRPTGARKVTEEVNRWFNKAVEYQGKESAWSYIIFLKTRELAHYLTRKKRKLDFSSPPYEIDRQDSDEMRRKILAIPYAEWKKMGFSKGTLHYLKENARDGKPFTMNKHVRERLKEWPISHD
;
A
#
# COMPACT_ATOMS: atom_id res chain seq x y z
N MET A 1 9.63 -0.53 -11.50
CA MET A 1 9.02 0.15 -10.33
C MET A 1 9.09 -0.76 -9.11
N LEU A 2 8.46 -1.94 -9.13
CA LEU A 2 8.51 -2.91 -8.03
C LEU A 2 9.92 -3.19 -7.51
N ASN A 3 10.85 -3.60 -8.37
CA ASN A 3 12.24 -3.86 -7.95
C ASN A 3 12.87 -2.69 -7.19
N TYR A 4 12.63 -1.45 -7.66
CA TYR A 4 13.15 -0.25 -7.03
C TYR A 4 12.49 0.01 -5.67
N GLY A 5 11.17 -0.15 -5.57
CA GLY A 5 10.44 -0.03 -4.31
C GLY A 5 10.83 -1.11 -3.29
N TYR A 6 11.04 -2.35 -3.73
CA TYR A 6 11.54 -3.42 -2.85
C TYR A 6 12.96 -3.16 -2.38
N SER A 7 13.83 -2.55 -3.19
CA SER A 7 15.14 -2.08 -2.72
C SER A 7 15.02 -0.98 -1.64
N LEU A 8 14.00 -0.12 -1.70
CA LEU A 8 13.73 0.84 -0.62
C LEU A 8 13.25 0.13 0.65
N LEU A 9 12.37 -0.85 0.52
CA LEU A 9 11.90 -1.67 1.65
C LEU A 9 13.05 -2.48 2.27
N GLU A 10 13.95 -3.03 1.45
CA GLU A 10 15.17 -3.71 1.90
C GLU A 10 16.01 -2.83 2.80
N VAL A 11 16.23 -1.57 2.40
CA VAL A 11 16.98 -0.60 3.21
C VAL A 11 16.28 -0.31 4.54
N GLU A 12 14.96 -0.17 4.56
CA GLU A 12 14.21 0.00 5.82
C GLU A 12 14.30 -1.22 6.73
N CYS A 13 14.19 -2.43 6.18
CA CYS A 13 14.38 -3.68 6.92
C CYS A 13 15.81 -3.78 7.49
N LEU A 14 16.83 -3.46 6.69
CA LEU A 14 18.23 -3.44 7.14
C LEU A 14 18.46 -2.43 8.26
N ARG A 15 17.89 -1.23 8.16
CA ARG A 15 17.95 -0.20 9.22
C ARG A 15 17.32 -0.71 10.51
N ALA A 16 16.16 -1.37 10.43
CA ALA A 16 15.48 -1.94 11.59
C ALA A 16 16.28 -3.09 12.22
N ILE A 17 16.83 -4.00 11.42
CA ILE A 17 17.68 -5.12 11.85
C ILE A 17 18.92 -4.60 12.59
N ASN A 18 19.62 -3.63 12.00
CA ASN A 18 20.81 -3.04 12.59
C ASN A 18 20.47 -2.33 13.92
N SER A 19 19.32 -1.65 13.99
CA SER A 19 18.87 -0.92 15.18
C SER A 19 18.49 -1.85 16.36
N THR A 20 18.18 -3.12 16.09
CA THR A 20 17.87 -4.12 17.13
C THR A 20 19.03 -5.04 17.44
N GLY A 21 20.15 -4.92 16.71
CA GLY A 21 21.36 -5.72 16.89
C GLY A 21 21.27 -7.15 16.34
N LEU A 22 20.35 -7.41 15.41
CA LEU A 22 20.28 -8.69 14.70
C LEU A 22 21.29 -8.73 13.54
N ASP A 23 21.75 -9.92 13.15
CA ASP A 23 22.60 -10.10 11.96
C ASP A 23 21.75 -10.21 10.70
N ALA A 24 21.92 -9.27 9.77
CA ALA A 24 21.19 -9.23 8.51
C ALA A 24 21.44 -10.45 7.60
N HIS A 25 22.56 -11.15 7.76
CA HIS A 25 22.93 -12.28 6.90
C HIS A 25 22.31 -13.61 7.35
N VAL A 26 21.80 -13.68 8.59
CA VAL A 26 21.28 -14.92 9.19
C VAL A 26 19.75 -14.89 9.18
N GLY A 27 19.16 -15.33 8.07
CA GLY A 27 17.72 -15.56 7.94
C GLY A 27 17.29 -16.96 8.36
N PHE A 28 15.98 -17.14 8.46
CA PHE A 28 15.28 -18.37 8.82
C PHE A 28 14.59 -19.03 7.63
N LEU A 29 14.03 -18.24 6.70
CA LEU A 29 13.29 -18.73 5.53
C LEU A 29 14.16 -18.74 4.28
N HIS A 30 14.80 -17.62 3.96
CA HIS A 30 15.69 -17.53 2.79
C HIS A 30 17.02 -18.23 3.06
N GLU A 31 17.51 -18.96 2.06
CA GLU A 31 18.82 -19.61 2.14
C GLU A 31 19.93 -18.58 2.39
N MET A 32 20.74 -18.83 3.40
CA MET A 32 21.90 -17.99 3.72
C MET A 32 22.97 -18.19 2.64
N GLN A 33 23.29 -17.10 1.92
CA GLN A 33 24.36 -17.10 0.93
C GLN A 33 25.33 -15.94 1.21
N PRO A 34 26.64 -16.13 0.97
CA PRO A 34 27.63 -15.07 1.17
C PRO A 34 27.25 -13.80 0.40
N GLY A 35 27.26 -12.65 1.08
CA GLY A 35 26.93 -11.35 0.48
C GLY A 35 25.44 -11.06 0.32
N LYS A 36 24.54 -11.94 0.79
CA LYS A 36 23.09 -11.70 0.83
C LYS A 36 22.61 -11.38 2.23
N TYR A 37 21.64 -10.46 2.32
CA TYR A 37 20.97 -10.11 3.57
C TYR A 37 19.74 -11.00 3.79
N SER A 38 19.96 -12.30 4.04
CA SER A 38 18.88 -13.28 4.15
C SER A 38 17.78 -12.87 5.15
N LEU A 39 18.15 -12.33 6.33
CA LEU A 39 17.18 -11.87 7.31
C LEU A 39 16.39 -10.64 6.82
N ALA A 40 17.01 -9.77 6.03
CA ALA A 40 16.31 -8.64 5.43
C ALA A 40 15.26 -9.12 4.42
N TYR A 41 15.54 -10.17 3.65
CA TYR A 41 14.55 -10.77 2.75
C TYR A 41 13.40 -11.43 3.50
N ASP A 42 13.68 -12.17 4.58
CA ASP A 42 12.64 -12.72 5.46
C ASP A 42 11.74 -11.63 6.03
N LEU A 43 12.35 -10.54 6.51
CA LEU A 43 11.64 -9.44 7.12
C LEU A 43 10.87 -8.61 6.09
N GLN A 44 11.26 -8.62 4.81
CA GLN A 44 10.50 -7.95 3.76
C GLN A 44 9.13 -8.59 3.56
N GLU A 45 9.01 -9.92 3.67
CA GLU A 45 7.80 -10.67 3.30
C GLU A 45 6.50 -10.13 3.94
N PRO A 46 6.43 -9.87 5.25
CA PRO A 46 5.22 -9.32 5.87
C PRO A 46 4.87 -7.89 5.43
N PHE A 47 5.80 -7.17 4.81
CA PHE A 47 5.66 -5.74 4.47
C PHE A 47 5.70 -5.45 2.95
N ARG A 48 5.90 -6.47 2.10
CA ARG A 48 5.94 -6.31 0.63
C ARG A 48 4.72 -5.56 0.09
N PHE A 49 3.56 -5.79 0.69
CA PHE A 49 2.29 -5.16 0.32
C PHE A 49 2.38 -3.62 0.32
N LEU A 50 3.21 -2.99 1.16
CA LEU A 50 3.40 -1.53 1.17
C LEU A 50 3.94 -1.02 -0.17
N VAL A 51 4.90 -1.75 -0.74
CA VAL A 51 5.48 -1.41 -2.05
C VAL A 51 4.50 -1.73 -3.16
N ASP A 52 3.79 -2.86 -3.07
CA ASP A 52 2.81 -3.27 -4.07
C ASP A 52 1.71 -2.23 -4.20
N LEU A 53 1.16 -1.79 -3.08
CA LEU A 53 0.13 -0.75 -3.04
C LEU A 53 0.65 0.62 -3.48
N ALA A 54 1.90 0.97 -3.16
CA ALA A 54 2.53 2.18 -3.68
C ALA A 54 2.63 2.16 -5.21
N VAL A 55 3.06 1.04 -5.79
CA VAL A 55 3.15 0.89 -7.25
C VAL A 55 1.77 0.90 -7.90
N ILE A 56 0.77 0.22 -7.31
CA ILE A 56 -0.62 0.27 -7.78
C ILE A 56 -1.13 1.71 -7.75
N THR A 57 -0.88 2.46 -6.67
CA THR A 57 -1.29 3.87 -6.55
C THR A 57 -0.71 4.72 -7.67
N LEU A 58 0.57 4.54 -8.03
CA LEU A 58 1.22 5.26 -9.14
C LEU A 58 0.64 4.91 -10.51
N ILE A 59 0.19 3.66 -10.69
CA ILE A 59 -0.44 3.19 -11.93
C ILE A 59 -1.86 3.76 -12.04
N GLU A 60 -2.68 3.61 -11.00
CA GLU A 60 -4.08 4.06 -10.99
C GLU A 60 -4.22 5.58 -11.06
N SER A 61 -3.22 6.33 -10.56
CA SER A 61 -3.17 7.79 -10.66
C SER A 61 -2.56 8.30 -11.97
N GLU A 62 -2.15 7.40 -12.88
CA GLU A 62 -1.46 7.73 -14.13
C GLU A 62 -0.22 8.64 -13.92
N ALA A 63 0.39 8.57 -12.73
CA ALA A 63 1.51 9.45 -12.36
C ALA A 63 2.79 9.14 -13.15
N MET A 64 2.89 7.95 -13.73
CA MET A 64 4.06 7.48 -14.48
C MET A 64 3.85 7.64 -15.98
N ALA A 65 4.81 8.25 -16.67
CA ALA A 65 4.78 8.43 -18.12
C ALA A 65 5.91 7.64 -18.80
N LYS A 66 5.81 7.41 -20.12
CA LYS A 66 6.89 6.78 -20.91
C LYS A 66 8.24 7.49 -20.74
N GLY A 67 8.21 8.81 -20.57
CA GLY A 67 9.40 9.64 -20.33
C GLY A 67 10.12 9.40 -18.99
N ASP A 68 9.51 8.66 -18.06
CA ASP A 68 10.12 8.30 -16.77
C ASP A 68 11.00 7.04 -16.84
N PHE A 69 11.09 6.43 -18.03
CA PHE A 69 11.80 5.19 -18.25
C PHE A 69 12.85 5.34 -19.36
N ILE A 70 13.85 4.48 -19.29
CA ILE A 70 14.80 4.24 -20.37
C ILE A 70 14.82 2.76 -20.71
N ARG A 71 14.75 2.46 -22.01
CA ARG A 71 14.95 1.11 -22.52
C ARG A 71 16.44 0.94 -22.81
N THR A 72 17.04 -0.07 -22.20
CA THR A 72 18.44 -0.44 -22.44
C THR A 72 18.59 -1.17 -23.77
N GLU A 73 19.82 -1.30 -24.28
CA GLU A 73 20.15 -2.06 -25.49
C GLU A 73 19.67 -3.52 -25.42
N ASN A 74 19.75 -4.15 -24.24
CA ASN A 74 19.25 -5.50 -23.98
C ASN A 74 17.72 -5.56 -23.76
N TYR A 75 16.98 -4.55 -24.23
CA TYR A 75 15.53 -4.42 -24.13
C TYR A 75 14.92 -4.37 -22.71
N ASN A 76 15.74 -4.36 -21.65
CA ASN A 76 15.30 -4.13 -20.28
C ASN A 76 14.85 -2.68 -20.03
N LEU A 77 13.98 -2.49 -19.04
CA LEU A 77 13.54 -1.16 -18.60
C LEU A 77 14.27 -0.73 -17.32
N ARG A 78 14.72 0.52 -17.29
CA ARG A 78 15.26 1.18 -16.09
C ARG A 78 14.50 2.48 -15.82
N LEU A 79 14.39 2.86 -14.55
CA LEU A 79 13.84 4.14 -14.16
C LEU A 79 14.85 5.26 -14.46
N ARG A 80 14.37 6.36 -15.03
CA ARG A 80 15.09 7.63 -15.05
C ARG A 80 15.00 8.31 -13.68
N PRO A 81 15.83 9.34 -13.40
CA PRO A 81 15.75 10.07 -12.13
C PRO A 81 14.34 10.60 -11.80
N THR A 82 13.57 11.03 -12.80
CA THR A 82 12.18 11.49 -12.60
C THR A 82 11.26 10.36 -12.12
N GLY A 83 11.33 9.19 -12.77
CA GLY A 83 10.56 8.02 -12.37
C GLY A 83 10.98 7.46 -11.02
N ALA A 84 12.29 7.40 -10.76
CA ALA A 84 12.84 6.99 -9.47
C ALA A 84 12.33 7.90 -8.34
N ARG A 85 12.34 9.22 -8.55
CA ARG A 85 11.80 10.20 -7.59
C ARG A 85 10.31 9.96 -7.30
N LYS A 86 9.48 9.79 -8.33
CA LYS A 86 8.04 9.50 -8.17
C LYS A 86 7.80 8.22 -7.37
N VAL A 87 8.56 7.16 -7.65
CA VAL A 87 8.48 5.89 -6.92
C VAL A 87 8.90 6.07 -5.46
N THR A 88 10.03 6.75 -5.21
CA THR A 88 10.49 7.04 -3.85
C THR A 88 9.46 7.84 -3.05
N GLU A 89 8.88 8.89 -3.65
CA GLU A 89 7.88 9.73 -3.00
C GLU A 89 6.62 8.94 -2.62
N GLU A 90 6.11 8.09 -3.51
CA GLU A 90 4.93 7.26 -3.19
C GLU A 90 5.25 6.17 -2.15
N VAL A 91 6.37 5.47 -2.27
CA VAL A 91 6.77 4.46 -1.27
C VAL A 91 6.92 5.11 0.11
N ASN A 92 7.52 6.30 0.18
CA ASN A 92 7.60 7.07 1.42
C ASN A 92 6.23 7.50 1.95
N ARG A 93 5.27 7.86 1.08
CA ARG A 93 3.88 8.11 1.52
C ARG A 93 3.29 6.89 2.20
N TRP A 94 3.48 5.70 1.63
CA TRP A 94 3.01 4.44 2.21
C TRP A 94 3.70 4.10 3.53
N PHE A 95 5.02 4.26 3.63
CA PHE A 95 5.75 4.06 4.88
C PHE A 95 5.31 5.00 6.01
N ASN A 96 4.84 6.20 5.67
CA ASN A 96 4.34 7.18 6.63
C ASN A 96 2.83 7.08 6.89
N LYS A 97 2.10 6.18 6.20
CA LYS A 97 0.69 5.94 6.54
C LYS A 97 0.60 5.39 7.97
N ALA A 98 -0.33 5.97 8.73
CA ALA A 98 -0.61 5.56 10.08
C ALA A 98 -1.42 4.26 10.11
N VAL A 99 -1.10 3.41 11.08
CA VAL A 99 -1.85 2.21 11.45
C VAL A 99 -1.89 2.12 12.97
N GLU A 100 -3.01 1.69 13.52
CA GLU A 100 -3.10 1.42 14.95
C GLU A 100 -2.43 0.10 15.29
N TYR A 101 -1.51 0.12 16.24
CA TYR A 101 -0.87 -1.07 16.77
C TYR A 101 -0.65 -0.95 18.27
N GLN A 102 -1.13 -1.93 19.03
CA GLN A 102 -1.04 -1.95 20.50
C GLN A 102 -1.61 -0.67 21.17
N GLY A 103 -2.75 -0.17 20.65
CA GLY A 103 -3.44 1.02 21.18
C GLY A 103 -2.75 2.36 20.89
N LYS A 104 -1.78 2.37 19.95
CA LYS A 104 -1.10 3.58 19.51
C LYS A 104 -1.13 3.67 17.99
N GLU A 105 -1.38 4.87 17.49
CA GLU A 105 -1.24 5.16 16.07
C GLU A 105 0.25 5.32 15.74
N SER A 106 0.72 4.66 14.69
CA SER A 106 2.13 4.64 14.29
C SER A 106 2.30 4.48 12.79
N ALA A 107 3.34 5.10 12.24
CA ALA A 107 3.70 4.92 10.83
C ALA A 107 4.15 3.49 10.54
N TRP A 108 3.87 2.96 9.35
CA TRP A 108 4.34 1.64 8.92
C TRP A 108 5.85 1.45 9.02
N SER A 109 6.65 2.49 8.74
CA SER A 109 8.11 2.47 8.94
C SER A 109 8.48 2.13 10.39
N TYR A 110 7.74 2.69 11.35
CA TYR A 110 7.93 2.37 12.77
C TYR A 110 7.40 0.97 13.12
N ILE A 111 6.33 0.49 12.47
CA ILE A 111 5.86 -0.88 12.64
C ILE A 111 6.93 -1.90 12.21
N ILE A 112 7.63 -1.66 11.09
CA ILE A 112 8.76 -2.52 10.65
C ILE A 112 9.80 -2.62 11.77
N PHE A 113 10.20 -1.49 12.35
CA PHE A 113 11.11 -1.47 13.50
C PHE A 113 10.55 -2.24 14.70
N LEU A 114 9.29 -1.99 15.09
CA LEU A 114 8.66 -2.67 16.22
C LEU A 114 8.65 -4.19 16.03
N LYS A 115 8.30 -4.68 14.84
CA LYS A 115 8.28 -6.10 14.52
C LYS A 115 9.65 -6.74 14.54
N THR A 116 10.65 -6.04 14.03
CA THR A 116 12.04 -6.48 14.10
C THR A 116 12.50 -6.58 15.57
N ARG A 117 12.09 -5.63 16.42
CA ARG A 117 12.38 -5.66 17.86
C ARG A 117 11.65 -6.81 18.56
N GLU A 118 10.41 -7.09 18.17
CA GLU A 118 9.66 -8.25 18.69
C GLU A 118 10.34 -9.56 18.35
N LEU A 119 10.88 -9.71 17.14
CA LEU A 119 11.71 -10.84 16.73
C LEU A 119 12.97 -10.96 17.62
N ALA A 120 13.71 -9.87 17.81
CA ALA A 120 14.89 -9.87 18.68
C ALA A 120 14.55 -10.27 20.13
N HIS A 121 13.43 -9.77 20.67
CA HIS A 121 12.94 -10.16 22.00
C HIS A 121 12.49 -11.63 22.06
N TYR A 122 11.93 -12.15 20.97
CA TYR A 122 11.57 -13.55 20.87
C TYR A 122 12.80 -14.46 20.90
N LEU A 123 13.82 -14.14 20.09
CA LEU A 123 15.08 -14.90 20.03
C LEU A 123 15.83 -14.88 21.38
N THR A 124 15.80 -13.74 22.09
CA THR A 124 16.40 -13.60 23.43
C THR A 124 15.49 -14.08 24.57
N ARG A 125 14.36 -14.73 24.25
CA ARG A 125 13.37 -15.26 25.20
C ARG A 125 12.72 -14.22 26.13
N LYS A 126 12.89 -12.93 25.84
CA LYS A 126 12.18 -11.82 26.52
C LYS A 126 10.69 -11.77 26.13
N LYS A 127 10.33 -12.34 24.98
CA LYS A 127 8.95 -12.49 24.50
C LYS A 127 8.68 -13.96 24.14
N ARG A 128 7.52 -14.50 24.54
CA ARG A 128 7.17 -15.92 24.33
C ARG A 128 6.50 -16.22 23.00
N LYS A 129 5.90 -15.21 22.36
CA LYS A 129 5.16 -15.35 21.10
C LYS A 129 5.64 -14.31 20.09
N LEU A 130 5.78 -14.73 18.84
CA LEU A 130 6.08 -13.89 17.69
C LEU A 130 4.90 -13.93 16.73
N ASP A 131 4.47 -12.77 16.27
CA ASP A 131 3.40 -12.62 15.28
C ASP A 131 3.73 -11.47 14.34
N PHE A 132 3.78 -11.76 13.05
CA PHE A 132 3.95 -10.75 11.99
C PHE A 132 2.63 -10.43 11.27
N SER A 133 1.54 -11.14 11.57
CA SER A 133 0.24 -10.96 10.91
C SER A 133 -0.48 -9.69 11.38
N SER A 134 -0.23 -9.26 12.62
CA SER A 134 -0.79 -8.04 13.19
C SER A 134 0.23 -6.88 13.13
N PRO A 135 -0.14 -5.62 12.86
CA PRO A 135 -1.49 -5.18 12.51
C PRO A 135 -1.85 -5.65 11.09
N PRO A 136 -3.09 -6.11 10.85
CA PRO A 136 -3.53 -6.43 9.51
C PRO A 136 -3.61 -5.13 8.70
N TYR A 137 -3.23 -5.19 7.43
CA TYR A 137 -3.59 -4.14 6.49
C TYR A 137 -4.93 -4.49 5.84
N GLU A 138 -5.94 -3.67 6.10
CA GLU A 138 -7.23 -3.77 5.41
C GLU A 138 -7.23 -2.86 4.18
N ILE A 139 -7.53 -3.44 3.02
CA ILE A 139 -7.74 -2.68 1.78
C ILE A 139 -9.11 -1.98 1.89
N ASP A 140 -9.17 -0.72 2.32
CA ASP A 140 -10.39 0.12 2.24
C ASP A 140 -10.56 0.67 0.80
N ARG A 141 -10.84 -0.22 -0.15
CA ARG A 141 -11.16 0.18 -1.53
C ARG A 141 -12.62 0.63 -1.60
N GLN A 142 -12.83 1.93 -1.79
CA GLN A 142 -14.19 2.53 -1.79
C GLN A 142 -14.88 2.47 -3.15
N ASP A 143 -14.12 2.26 -4.22
CA ASP A 143 -14.54 2.28 -5.62
C ASP A 143 -14.71 0.85 -6.19
N SER A 144 -15.20 -0.08 -5.38
CA SER A 144 -15.46 -1.46 -5.83
C SER A 144 -16.39 -1.50 -7.05
N ASP A 145 -16.36 -2.61 -7.82
CA ASP A 145 -17.24 -2.77 -8.98
C ASP A 145 -18.72 -2.62 -8.62
N GLU A 146 -19.13 -3.12 -7.46
CA GLU A 146 -20.48 -2.90 -6.94
C GLU A 146 -20.77 -1.41 -6.74
N MET A 147 -19.83 -0.69 -6.12
CA MET A 147 -19.98 0.75 -5.88
C MET A 147 -20.02 1.54 -7.19
N ARG A 148 -19.18 1.19 -8.16
CA ARG A 148 -19.18 1.77 -9.50
C ARG A 148 -20.53 1.56 -10.18
N ARG A 149 -21.09 0.34 -10.12
CA ARG A 149 -22.43 0.04 -10.65
C ARG A 149 -23.50 0.89 -9.97
N LYS A 150 -23.48 1.00 -8.63
CA LYS A 150 -24.40 1.87 -7.87
C LYS A 150 -24.32 3.33 -8.30
N ILE A 151 -23.11 3.88 -8.39
CA ILE A 151 -22.86 5.26 -8.84
C ILE A 151 -23.37 5.50 -10.26
N LEU A 152 -23.12 4.57 -11.17
CA LEU A 152 -23.57 4.70 -12.56
C LEU A 152 -25.09 4.61 -12.67
N ALA A 153 -25.72 3.70 -11.92
CA ALA A 153 -27.16 3.45 -11.93
C ALA A 153 -27.97 4.56 -11.26
N ILE A 154 -27.50 5.14 -10.14
CA ILE A 154 -28.32 6.06 -9.34
C ILE A 154 -28.72 7.32 -10.13
N PRO A 155 -30.02 7.65 -10.24
CA PRO A 155 -30.47 8.89 -10.88
C PRO A 155 -30.10 10.13 -10.07
N TYR A 156 -29.88 11.26 -10.74
CA TYR A 156 -29.61 12.55 -10.08
C TYR A 156 -30.74 12.98 -9.13
N ALA A 157 -31.99 12.57 -9.38
CA ALA A 157 -33.13 12.86 -8.52
C ALA A 157 -33.01 12.14 -7.16
N GLU A 158 -32.72 10.82 -7.18
CA GLU A 158 -32.52 10.01 -5.98
C GLU A 158 -31.28 10.47 -5.20
N TRP A 159 -30.19 10.81 -5.90
CA TRP A 159 -29.01 11.39 -5.27
C TRP A 159 -29.28 12.71 -4.54
N LYS A 160 -30.10 13.58 -5.13
CA LYS A 160 -30.50 14.84 -4.49
C LYS A 160 -31.39 14.59 -3.27
N LYS A 161 -32.26 13.57 -3.29
CA LYS A 161 -33.06 13.15 -2.12
C LYS A 161 -32.17 12.65 -0.98
N MET A 162 -31.04 12.03 -1.30
CA MET A 162 -30.00 11.69 -0.31
C MET A 162 -29.23 12.92 0.22
N GLY A 163 -29.59 14.15 -0.15
CA GLY A 163 -29.01 15.38 0.40
C GLY A 163 -27.61 15.72 -0.11
N PHE A 164 -27.18 15.13 -1.24
CA PHE A 164 -25.86 15.37 -1.81
C PHE A 164 -25.91 16.27 -3.05
N SER A 165 -24.80 16.97 -3.32
CA SER A 165 -24.71 17.88 -4.46
C SER A 165 -24.69 17.12 -5.79
N LYS A 166 -25.27 17.71 -6.84
CA LYS A 166 -25.20 17.16 -8.20
C LYS A 166 -23.75 17.06 -8.71
N GLY A 167 -22.90 18.03 -8.36
CA GLY A 167 -21.49 18.02 -8.76
C GLY A 167 -20.73 16.81 -8.21
N THR A 168 -21.05 16.40 -6.98
CA THR A 168 -20.47 15.19 -6.38
C THR A 168 -20.83 13.94 -7.19
N LEU A 169 -22.09 13.77 -7.60
CA LEU A 169 -22.48 12.62 -8.43
C LEU A 169 -21.85 12.68 -9.82
N HIS A 170 -21.76 13.88 -10.42
CA HIS A 170 -21.11 14.05 -11.71
C HIS A 170 -19.67 13.54 -11.68
N TYR A 171 -18.88 14.03 -10.72
CA TYR A 171 -17.50 13.58 -10.49
C TYR A 171 -17.41 12.06 -10.30
N LEU A 172 -18.28 11.48 -9.46
CA LEU A 172 -18.27 10.04 -9.21
C LEU A 172 -18.63 9.23 -10.46
N LYS A 173 -19.64 9.65 -11.24
CA LYS A 173 -20.02 8.97 -12.49
C LYS A 173 -18.93 9.06 -13.56
N GLU A 174 -18.27 10.21 -13.66
CA GLU A 174 -17.15 10.42 -14.60
C GLU A 174 -16.00 9.46 -14.29
N ASN A 175 -15.52 9.43 -13.05
CA ASN A 175 -14.45 8.50 -12.66
C ASN A 175 -14.88 7.03 -12.71
N ALA A 176 -16.15 6.73 -12.41
CA ALA A 176 -16.69 5.39 -12.54
C ALA A 176 -16.67 4.88 -14.00
N ARG A 177 -16.99 5.75 -14.98
CA ARG A 177 -16.95 5.41 -16.42
C ARG A 177 -15.54 5.25 -16.94
N ASP A 178 -14.64 6.13 -16.52
CA ASP A 178 -13.24 6.13 -16.96
C ASP A 178 -12.41 5.02 -16.32
N GLY A 179 -12.98 4.26 -15.38
CA GLY A 179 -12.23 3.27 -14.60
C GLY A 179 -11.25 3.88 -13.60
N LYS A 180 -11.28 5.20 -13.41
CA LYS A 180 -10.40 5.92 -12.48
C LYS A 180 -10.84 5.72 -11.03
N PRO A 181 -9.90 5.63 -10.07
CA PRO A 181 -10.25 5.52 -8.66
C PRO A 181 -10.98 6.79 -8.17
N PHE A 182 -11.88 6.63 -7.21
CA PHE A 182 -12.53 7.75 -6.54
C PHE A 182 -12.77 7.43 -5.06
N THR A 183 -12.74 8.47 -4.24
CA THR A 183 -13.08 8.39 -2.82
C THR A 183 -14.40 9.08 -2.55
N MET A 184 -15.09 8.62 -1.52
CA MET A 184 -16.33 9.22 -1.05
C MET A 184 -16.18 9.62 0.42
N ASN A 185 -16.83 10.72 0.79
CA ASN A 185 -17.00 11.01 2.21
C ASN A 185 -17.80 9.86 2.86
N LYS A 186 -17.52 9.58 4.15
CA LYS A 186 -18.21 8.58 4.98
C LYS A 186 -19.74 8.60 4.78
N HIS A 187 -20.37 9.78 4.82
CA HIS A 187 -21.83 9.90 4.68
C HIS A 187 -22.36 9.43 3.32
N VAL A 188 -21.65 9.74 2.23
CA VAL A 188 -22.01 9.31 0.87
C VAL A 188 -21.92 7.79 0.79
N ARG A 189 -20.83 7.23 1.30
CA ARG A 189 -20.57 5.79 1.30
C ARG A 189 -21.63 5.01 2.09
N GLU A 190 -22.01 5.49 3.26
CA GLU A 190 -23.04 4.84 4.10
C GLU A 190 -24.41 4.82 3.41
N ARG A 191 -24.90 5.97 2.92
CA ARG A 191 -26.21 6.05 2.24
C ARG A 191 -26.25 5.28 0.92
N LEU A 192 -25.14 5.26 0.18
CA LEU A 192 -25.06 4.54 -1.08
C LEU A 192 -24.96 3.03 -0.87
N LYS A 193 -24.35 2.56 0.23
CA LYS A 193 -24.38 1.13 0.60
C LYS A 193 -25.80 0.63 0.81
N GLU A 194 -26.64 1.44 1.47
CA GLU A 194 -28.05 1.15 1.75
C GLU A 194 -28.96 1.28 0.51
N TRP A 195 -28.50 1.92 -0.57
CA TRP A 195 -29.30 2.10 -1.78
C TRP A 195 -29.41 0.79 -2.57
N PRO A 196 -30.64 0.28 -2.81
CA PRO A 196 -30.84 -0.97 -3.53
C PRO A 196 -30.53 -0.79 -5.02
N ILE A 197 -29.71 -1.69 -5.57
CA ILE A 197 -29.60 -1.84 -7.03
C ILE A 197 -30.84 -2.61 -7.46
N SER A 198 -31.77 -1.97 -8.18
CA SER A 198 -32.81 -2.69 -8.90
C SER A 198 -32.12 -3.59 -9.92
N HIS A 199 -32.17 -4.91 -9.68
CA HIS A 199 -31.74 -5.89 -10.65
C HIS A 199 -32.83 -5.98 -11.71
N ASP A 200 -32.61 -5.35 -12.86
CA ASP A 200 -33.28 -5.74 -14.10
C ASP A 200 -32.48 -6.89 -14.74
#